data_AF-A0AA97PHV3-F1
#
_entry.id   AF-A0AA97PHV3-F1
#
_cell.length_a   1.000
_cell.length_b   1.000
_cell.length_c   1.000
_cell.angle_alpha   90.00
_cell.angle_beta   90.00
_cell.angle_gamma   90.00
#
_symmetry.space_group_name_H-M   'P 1'
#
loop_
_entity.id
_entity.type
_entity.pdbx_description
1 polymer ?
#
loop_
_entity_poly.entity_id
_entity_poly.type
_entity_poly.pdbx_seq_one_letter_code
_entity_poly.pdbx_strand_id
1 'polypeptide(L)'
;MSSRYSLRQTPRKKELFEGMVETPARRSTRRKSQFPETDGDSSSAAESEAVAKPANTTRRRVPKFIEHIDETAESDAPSEYSPVSATAPNLSNGDEMARRKVSPDGVAATSDVKIKTEETPETEPLIDGKLKPKAVDGWIPGTDHRIDSSGFKDFGGPLGVTTMMICFPLLMYYMWIGSTYYNGKFPLPGDGESLGDFVKKLGTLAYTGAFPHLRAWVMFWTFFIFQGTLYCIAPGVWGKGKPLAHEGGKQLDYYCSAQWSWYITILTASGLHLSGFFPLYTIIDEFGSIMSVCIISGFLISIVAYFSAIQRDAQHRMTGSFLYDFFMGAELNPRMFGILDFKMFFEVRLPWFIMFLTTLGLCARQYEQYGYVTGEAYFVLMAHFLYANACAKGEELIITTWDMYYEKWGFMLIFWNIAGVPLTYVHCTLYLANHDPSEYAHSKPVLALMFIGYLFVYWVWDTCNSQKNRFRAMERGHLVPRKSFPQLPYQTIQNPRKIPTQTGDSLLADGWYGMARKVHYTCDLYFALNWGLITGFASPFPWFYPVFFAGMIVHRAARDIARCREKYGPAWEEYEKQVPYLFIPYVI
;
A
#
# COMPACT_ATOMS: atom_id res chain seq x y z
N MET A 1 -9.71 23.92 59.03
CA MET A 1 -10.25 22.71 58.37
C MET A 1 -9.06 22.04 57.68
N SER A 2 -8.38 21.07 58.31
CA SER A 2 -8.69 19.62 58.31
C SER A 2 -8.69 19.00 56.90
N SER A 3 -7.95 17.93 56.58
CA SER A 3 -6.79 17.28 57.23
C SER A 3 -6.05 16.40 56.18
N ARG A 4 -4.81 15.96 56.44
CA ARG A 4 -4.06 15.04 55.56
C ARG A 4 -4.29 13.57 55.98
N TYR A 5 -4.63 12.71 55.03
CA TYR A 5 -4.55 11.23 55.08
C TYR A 5 -4.44 10.75 53.61
N SER A 6 -3.89 9.61 53.21
CA SER A 6 -2.93 8.61 53.69
C SER A 6 -2.93 7.52 52.60
N LEU A 7 -1.83 6.78 52.40
CA LEU A 7 -1.73 5.77 51.33
C LEU A 7 -2.34 4.40 51.70
N ARG A 8 -2.64 3.62 50.65
CA ARG A 8 -3.04 2.18 50.62
C ARG A 8 -4.48 1.83 51.03
N GLN A 9 -5.31 1.51 50.03
CA GLN A 9 -6.30 0.43 50.13
C GLN A 9 -6.28 -0.42 48.85
N THR A 10 -6.07 -1.73 49.00
CA THR A 10 -6.26 -2.74 47.95
C THR A 10 -7.74 -2.94 47.64
N PRO A 11 -8.14 -3.17 46.37
CA PRO A 11 -9.53 -3.43 46.03
C PRO A 11 -10.05 -4.71 46.68
N ARG A 12 -11.24 -4.62 47.30
CA ARG A 12 -11.95 -5.78 47.87
C ARG A 12 -12.31 -6.78 46.77
N LYS A 13 -12.18 -8.09 47.05
CA LYS A 13 -12.77 -9.15 46.23
C LYS A 13 -14.29 -8.93 46.17
N LYS A 14 -14.88 -9.07 44.98
CA LYS A 14 -16.34 -9.23 44.83
C LYS A 14 -16.72 -10.64 45.25
N GLU A 15 -17.81 -10.77 45.99
CA GLU A 15 -18.42 -12.05 46.31
C GLU A 15 -19.11 -12.62 45.04
N LEU A 16 -19.11 -13.94 44.92
CA LEU A 16 -19.67 -14.67 43.79
C LEU A 16 -21.17 -14.92 44.04
N PHE A 17 -22.01 -14.63 43.06
CA PHE A 17 -23.44 -14.94 43.14
C PHE A 17 -23.71 -16.43 42.88
N GLU A 18 -24.76 -16.93 43.51
CA GLU A 18 -25.18 -18.33 43.49
C GLU A 18 -25.54 -18.80 42.07
N GLY A 19 -25.04 -19.98 41.66
CA GLY A 19 -25.32 -20.58 40.34
C GLY A 19 -24.16 -20.64 39.34
N MET A 20 -22.96 -20.17 39.69
CA MET A 20 -21.78 -20.27 38.80
C MET A 20 -21.05 -21.61 38.98
N VAL A 21 -20.87 -22.38 37.90
CA VAL A 21 -20.08 -23.63 37.90
C VAL A 21 -18.64 -23.33 37.52
N GLU A 22 -17.70 -23.57 38.44
CA GLU A 22 -16.26 -23.37 38.18
C GLU A 22 -15.71 -24.40 37.18
N THR A 23 -14.95 -23.93 36.19
CA THR A 23 -14.21 -24.79 35.25
C THR A 23 -12.88 -25.24 35.88
N PRO A 24 -12.46 -26.52 35.76
CA PRO A 24 -11.29 -27.02 36.49
C PRO A 24 -9.98 -26.29 36.13
N ALA A 25 -9.38 -25.62 37.13
CA ALA A 25 -8.16 -24.84 36.93
C ALA A 25 -6.91 -25.71 36.71
N ARG A 26 -6.08 -25.32 35.74
CA ARG A 26 -4.83 -26.01 35.39
C ARG A 26 -3.76 -25.77 36.46
N ARG A 27 -3.25 -26.86 37.06
CA ARG A 27 -2.29 -26.85 38.18
C ARG A 27 -0.98 -26.14 37.81
N SER A 28 -0.71 -24.98 38.40
CA SER A 28 0.55 -24.24 38.24
C SER A 28 1.62 -24.73 39.23
N THR A 29 2.68 -25.37 38.73
CA THR A 29 3.82 -25.81 39.54
C THR A 29 4.82 -24.68 39.75
N ARG A 30 4.68 -23.94 40.86
CA ARG A 30 5.65 -22.93 41.29
C ARG A 30 6.92 -23.61 41.82
N ARG A 31 8.04 -23.45 41.12
CA ARG A 31 9.34 -24.04 41.50
C ARG A 31 9.89 -23.31 42.74
N LYS A 32 10.23 -24.04 43.81
CA LYS A 32 10.95 -23.50 44.97
C LYS A 32 12.35 -23.02 44.52
N SER A 33 12.72 -21.80 44.90
CA SER A 33 14.12 -21.38 44.92
C SER A 33 14.81 -21.97 46.15
N GLN A 34 15.99 -22.54 45.94
CA GLN A 34 16.96 -22.80 47.01
C GLN A 34 18.01 -21.68 46.97
N PHE A 35 18.34 -21.15 48.14
CA PHE A 35 19.63 -20.65 48.65
C PHE A 35 19.41 -19.48 49.63
N PRO A 36 20.24 -19.36 50.69
CA PRO A 36 19.93 -18.56 51.89
C PRO A 36 20.38 -17.09 51.81
N GLU A 37 19.86 -16.29 52.75
CA GLU A 37 20.32 -14.92 53.04
C GLU A 37 21.57 -14.92 53.93
N THR A 38 22.53 -14.04 53.64
CA THR A 38 23.48 -13.43 54.60
C THR A 38 23.97 -12.08 54.07
N ASP A 39 24.15 -11.12 54.97
CA ASP A 39 24.56 -9.73 54.71
C ASP A 39 26.04 -9.56 54.31
N GLY A 40 26.42 -8.36 53.84
CA GLY A 40 27.80 -7.85 53.96
C GLY A 40 28.42 -7.17 52.73
N ASP A 41 28.41 -5.83 52.73
CA ASP A 41 29.46 -4.88 52.30
C ASP A 41 30.41 -5.13 51.10
N SER A 42 30.41 -4.11 50.21
CA SER A 42 31.59 -3.39 49.68
C SER A 42 32.44 -3.93 48.50
N SER A 43 32.73 -2.97 47.60
CA SER A 43 33.95 -2.78 46.79
C SER A 43 34.29 -3.66 45.56
N SER A 44 34.42 -2.94 44.43
CA SER A 44 35.51 -3.00 43.42
C SER A 44 35.77 -4.23 42.51
N ALA A 45 35.78 -3.90 41.21
CA ALA A 45 36.84 -4.16 40.22
C ALA A 45 36.99 -5.53 39.51
N ALA A 46 37.42 -5.41 38.24
CA ALA A 46 38.21 -6.36 37.42
C ALA A 46 37.53 -7.70 37.04
N GLU A 47 37.41 -8.06 35.75
CA GLU A 47 38.43 -8.72 34.90
C GLU A 47 38.89 -10.09 35.45
N SER A 48 39.15 -11.13 34.65
CA SER A 48 38.89 -11.44 33.23
C SER A 48 39.23 -12.92 32.97
N GLU A 49 38.54 -13.59 32.02
CA GLU A 49 38.95 -14.84 31.35
C GLU A 49 39.22 -16.09 32.28
N ALA A 50 39.41 -17.34 31.84
CA ALA A 50 39.37 -17.96 30.51
C ALA A 50 38.78 -19.40 30.54
N VAL A 51 38.13 -19.78 29.43
CA VAL A 51 38.21 -21.08 28.70
C VAL A 51 38.68 -22.37 29.42
N ALA A 52 37.82 -23.41 29.43
CA ALA A 52 38.20 -24.79 29.03
C ALA A 52 36.98 -25.73 28.77
N LYS A 53 37.04 -26.47 27.65
CA LYS A 53 36.31 -27.72 27.32
C LYS A 53 37.37 -28.83 27.16
N PRO A 54 37.12 -30.14 27.36
CA PRO A 54 36.09 -30.97 26.68
C PRO A 54 35.35 -31.93 27.67
N ALA A 55 34.65 -33.03 27.33
CA ALA A 55 34.51 -33.80 26.08
C ALA A 55 33.14 -34.52 25.92
N ASN A 56 33.06 -35.44 24.94
CA ASN A 56 31.91 -36.25 24.54
C ASN A 56 31.66 -37.50 25.44
N THR A 57 30.40 -37.96 25.55
CA THR A 57 29.97 -39.24 24.93
C THR A 57 28.44 -39.49 24.89
N THR A 58 27.96 -39.77 23.67
CA THR A 58 26.93 -40.79 23.29
C THR A 58 25.45 -40.73 23.75
N ARG A 59 24.62 -40.21 22.82
CA ARG A 59 23.28 -40.68 22.35
C ARG A 59 22.34 -41.49 23.28
N ARG A 60 21.08 -41.03 23.34
CA ARG A 60 19.89 -41.88 23.11
C ARG A 60 18.88 -41.14 22.21
N ARG A 61 18.33 -41.82 21.20
CA ARG A 61 17.33 -41.32 20.21
C ARG A 61 15.89 -41.49 20.73
N VAL A 62 14.93 -40.79 20.10
CA VAL A 62 13.56 -41.21 19.65
C VAL A 62 12.60 -39.99 19.63
N PRO A 63 11.70 -39.81 18.64
CA PRO A 63 11.79 -40.13 17.19
C PRO A 63 11.55 -38.88 16.30
N LYS A 64 11.81 -38.99 14.99
CA LYS A 64 11.25 -38.06 13.98
C LYS A 64 9.85 -38.54 13.59
N PHE A 65 8.91 -37.61 13.43
CA PHE A 65 7.74 -37.87 12.59
C PHE A 65 8.14 -37.65 11.13
N ILE A 66 7.88 -38.63 10.28
CA ILE A 66 8.04 -38.57 8.82
C ILE A 66 6.68 -39.02 8.30
N GLU A 67 6.08 -38.20 7.42
CA GLU A 67 4.91 -38.61 6.65
C GLU A 67 5.35 -38.77 5.19
N HIS A 68 4.82 -39.81 4.55
CA HIS A 68 5.35 -40.34 3.31
C HIS A 68 4.84 -39.57 2.08
N ILE A 69 5.74 -39.35 1.14
CA ILE A 69 5.41 -39.16 -0.27
C ILE A 69 5.26 -40.57 -0.84
N ASP A 70 4.08 -40.89 -1.35
CA ASP A 70 3.91 -41.99 -2.31
C ASP A 70 3.54 -41.40 -3.67
N GLU A 71 4.46 -41.51 -4.61
CA GLU A 71 4.17 -41.41 -6.04
C GLU A 71 3.71 -42.78 -6.52
N THR A 72 2.45 -42.89 -6.97
CA THR A 72 2.03 -43.98 -7.86
C THR A 72 1.52 -43.38 -9.15
N ALA A 73 2.36 -43.43 -10.18
CA ALA A 73 1.93 -43.18 -11.53
C ALA A 73 1.21 -44.43 -12.06
N GLU A 74 -0.02 -44.27 -12.52
CA GLU A 74 -0.57 -45.14 -13.55
C GLU A 74 -1.42 -44.30 -14.52
N SER A 75 -1.32 -44.67 -15.79
CA SER A 75 -1.80 -43.90 -16.94
C SER A 75 -3.24 -44.24 -17.27
N ASP A 76 -4.04 -43.25 -17.69
CA ASP A 76 -5.12 -43.52 -18.64
C ASP A 76 -5.33 -42.35 -19.61
N ALA A 77 -5.77 -42.71 -20.82
CA ALA A 77 -5.77 -41.86 -22.02
C ALA A 77 -7.12 -41.10 -22.21
N PRO A 78 -7.22 -40.12 -23.13
CA PRO A 78 -8.34 -39.17 -23.12
C PRO A 78 -9.62 -39.75 -23.75
N SER A 79 -10.76 -39.49 -23.13
CA SER A 79 -12.08 -39.82 -23.68
C SER A 79 -12.48 -38.80 -24.76
N GLU A 80 -12.62 -39.27 -26.00
CA GLU A 80 -13.23 -38.52 -27.10
C GLU A 80 -14.70 -38.19 -26.81
N TYR A 81 -15.17 -37.04 -27.28
CA TYR A 81 -16.60 -36.79 -27.44
C TYR A 81 -16.86 -36.06 -28.76
N SER A 82 -17.60 -36.71 -29.66
CA SER A 82 -17.99 -36.20 -30.98
C SER A 82 -19.50 -35.94 -31.06
N PRO A 83 -19.97 -35.12 -32.01
CA PRO A 83 -21.23 -34.37 -31.85
C PRO A 83 -22.48 -35.15 -32.29
N VAL A 84 -23.64 -34.74 -31.74
CA VAL A 84 -24.97 -35.16 -32.23
C VAL A 84 -25.62 -34.00 -32.96
N SER A 85 -26.20 -34.29 -34.13
CA SER A 85 -26.79 -33.32 -35.05
C SER A 85 -28.32 -33.36 -35.05
N ALA A 86 -28.91 -32.17 -35.09
CA ALA A 86 -30.20 -31.79 -35.68
C ALA A 86 -31.47 -32.65 -35.44
N THR A 87 -32.51 -32.00 -34.91
CA THR A 87 -33.83 -32.01 -35.57
C THR A 87 -34.63 -30.75 -35.25
N ALA A 88 -35.24 -30.14 -36.26
CA ALA A 88 -36.19 -29.03 -36.12
C ALA A 88 -37.63 -29.56 -36.17
N PRO A 89 -38.62 -28.70 -35.87
CA PRO A 89 -39.77 -28.63 -36.78
C PRO A 89 -40.16 -27.20 -37.18
N ASN A 90 -40.72 -27.10 -38.39
CA ASN A 90 -41.24 -25.88 -38.99
C ASN A 90 -42.50 -25.35 -38.29
N LEU A 91 -42.78 -24.06 -38.43
CA LEU A 91 -44.12 -23.52 -38.71
C LEU A 91 -44.00 -22.17 -39.45
N SER A 92 -45.00 -21.83 -40.27
CA SER A 92 -44.86 -20.93 -41.42
C SER A 92 -45.91 -19.81 -41.50
N ASN A 93 -45.51 -18.70 -42.13
CA ASN A 93 -46.33 -17.69 -42.85
C ASN A 93 -47.28 -16.76 -42.07
N GLY A 94 -47.37 -15.51 -42.55
CA GLY A 94 -48.37 -14.52 -42.17
C GLY A 94 -47.96 -13.08 -42.50
N ASP A 95 -48.30 -12.59 -43.70
CA ASP A 95 -48.16 -11.19 -44.13
C ASP A 95 -49.15 -10.24 -43.41
N GLU A 96 -48.81 -8.94 -43.25
CA GLU A 96 -49.45 -7.85 -44.02
C GLU A 96 -49.03 -6.42 -43.59
N MET A 97 -49.23 -5.44 -44.49
CA MET A 97 -48.93 -4.02 -44.32
C MET A 97 -50.07 -3.21 -43.66
N ALA A 98 -49.72 -2.11 -42.98
CA ALA A 98 -50.55 -0.89 -42.96
C ALA A 98 -49.72 0.41 -42.78
N ARG A 99 -50.22 1.54 -43.30
CA ARG A 99 -49.53 2.86 -43.43
C ARG A 99 -50.21 4.00 -42.64
N ARG A 100 -49.53 5.17 -42.58
CA ARG A 100 -50.02 6.57 -42.29
C ARG A 100 -50.08 6.96 -40.81
N LYS A 101 -49.90 8.23 -40.36
CA LYS A 101 -49.61 9.61 -40.92
C LYS A 101 -49.07 10.45 -39.71
N VAL A 102 -47.94 11.19 -39.75
CA VAL A 102 -47.71 12.59 -40.19
C VAL A 102 -48.48 13.72 -39.46
N SER A 103 -47.80 14.38 -38.48
CA SER A 103 -47.70 15.85 -38.16
C SER A 103 -48.91 16.71 -37.69
N PRO A 104 -48.72 17.94 -37.10
CA PRO A 104 -47.55 18.55 -36.38
C PRO A 104 -47.89 19.42 -35.11
N ASP A 105 -46.87 20.16 -34.61
CA ASP A 105 -46.87 21.45 -33.84
C ASP A 105 -47.02 21.50 -32.29
N GLY A 106 -46.21 22.35 -31.63
CA GLY A 106 -46.37 22.71 -30.19
C GLY A 106 -45.11 23.15 -29.39
N VAL A 107 -44.50 24.29 -29.72
CA VAL A 107 -43.26 24.87 -29.11
C VAL A 107 -43.31 25.18 -27.60
N ALA A 108 -42.25 24.85 -26.84
CA ALA A 108 -41.65 25.69 -25.77
C ALA A 108 -40.25 25.19 -25.34
N ALA A 109 -39.35 26.09 -24.91
CA ALA A 109 -37.93 25.81 -24.70
C ALA A 109 -37.49 25.68 -23.23
N THR A 110 -36.43 24.89 -22.98
CA THR A 110 -35.28 25.28 -22.12
C THR A 110 -34.11 24.31 -22.31
N SER A 111 -32.91 24.75 -21.94
CA SER A 111 -31.63 24.16 -22.35
C SER A 111 -31.08 23.11 -21.38
N ASP A 112 -30.74 21.92 -21.90
CA ASP A 112 -29.82 20.96 -21.26
C ASP A 112 -28.92 20.30 -22.32
N VAL A 113 -27.60 20.44 -22.16
CA VAL A 113 -26.62 19.85 -23.08
C VAL A 113 -26.38 18.39 -22.68
N LYS A 114 -27.21 17.49 -23.23
CA LYS A 114 -26.92 16.05 -23.21
C LYS A 114 -25.94 15.70 -24.33
N ILE A 115 -24.71 15.35 -23.96
CA ILE A 115 -23.81 14.60 -24.84
C ILE A 115 -24.38 13.19 -24.97
N LYS A 116 -25.06 12.92 -26.09
CA LYS A 116 -25.37 11.56 -26.54
C LYS A 116 -24.12 10.95 -27.17
N THR A 117 -23.61 9.88 -26.59
CA THR A 117 -22.79 8.91 -27.32
C THR A 117 -23.69 7.72 -27.65
N GLU A 118 -24.19 7.66 -28.88
CA GLU A 118 -24.88 6.48 -29.39
C GLU A 118 -23.84 5.46 -29.83
N GLU A 119 -23.41 4.60 -28.90
CA GLU A 119 -22.65 3.40 -29.24
C GLU A 119 -23.60 2.36 -29.84
N THR A 120 -23.51 2.18 -31.16
CA THR A 120 -24.03 1.00 -31.85
C THR A 120 -23.30 -0.23 -31.30
N PRO A 121 -23.96 -1.36 -31.01
CA PRO A 121 -23.26 -2.55 -30.57
C PRO A 121 -22.33 -3.06 -31.69
N GLU A 122 -21.02 -2.88 -31.52
CA GLU A 122 -20.02 -3.38 -32.46
C GLU A 122 -20.13 -4.90 -32.53
N THR A 123 -20.34 -5.42 -33.75
CA THR A 123 -20.30 -6.86 -34.02
C THR A 123 -18.85 -7.33 -33.91
N GLU A 124 -18.59 -8.29 -33.01
CA GLU A 124 -17.23 -8.73 -32.71
C GLU A 124 -16.49 -9.22 -33.97
N PRO A 125 -15.28 -8.70 -34.26
CA PRO A 125 -14.57 -9.03 -35.50
C PRO A 125 -13.99 -10.45 -35.44
N LEU A 126 -14.65 -11.38 -36.10
CA LEU A 126 -14.21 -12.77 -36.29
C LEU A 126 -12.93 -12.86 -37.15
N ILE A 127 -12.06 -13.81 -36.81
CA ILE A 127 -11.01 -14.34 -37.70
C ILE A 127 -11.20 -15.85 -37.75
N ASP A 128 -11.23 -16.44 -38.96
CA ASP A 128 -11.45 -17.87 -39.21
C ASP A 128 -12.65 -18.50 -38.45
N GLY A 129 -13.75 -17.73 -38.33
CA GLY A 129 -14.97 -18.18 -37.67
C GLY A 129 -14.86 -18.41 -36.16
N LYS A 130 -13.76 -17.99 -35.54
CA LYS A 130 -13.56 -18.04 -34.08
C LYS A 130 -13.57 -16.63 -33.50
N LEU A 131 -14.13 -16.51 -32.29
CA LEU A 131 -13.96 -15.35 -31.43
C LEU A 131 -12.47 -15.02 -31.33
N LYS A 132 -12.09 -13.74 -31.55
CA LYS A 132 -10.71 -13.31 -31.28
C LYS A 132 -10.38 -13.69 -29.84
N PRO A 133 -9.28 -14.44 -29.59
CA PRO A 133 -8.92 -14.81 -28.24
C PRO A 133 -8.59 -13.54 -27.47
N LYS A 134 -9.47 -13.18 -26.53
CA LYS A 134 -9.43 -11.91 -25.82
C LYS A 134 -8.15 -11.85 -25.00
N ALA A 135 -7.36 -10.78 -25.16
CA ALA A 135 -6.17 -10.58 -24.35
C ALA A 135 -6.59 -10.40 -22.89
N VAL A 136 -6.28 -11.40 -22.05
CA VAL A 136 -6.49 -11.33 -20.60
C VAL A 136 -5.26 -10.67 -20.01
N ASP A 137 -5.46 -9.55 -19.33
CA ASP A 137 -4.40 -8.83 -18.64
C ASP A 137 -3.17 -8.47 -19.52
N GLY A 138 -3.41 -8.13 -20.80
CA GLY A 138 -2.37 -7.71 -21.76
C GLY A 138 -1.76 -8.83 -22.60
N TRP A 139 -2.15 -10.08 -22.38
CA TRP A 139 -1.59 -11.26 -23.06
C TRP A 139 -2.70 -12.23 -23.49
N ILE A 140 -2.48 -13.01 -24.55
CA ILE A 140 -3.42 -14.01 -25.02
C ILE A 140 -3.00 -15.38 -24.47
N PRO A 141 -3.83 -16.06 -23.64
CA PRO A 141 -3.50 -17.38 -23.11
C PRO A 141 -3.09 -18.37 -24.21
N GLY A 142 -1.87 -18.89 -24.12
CA GLY A 142 -1.28 -19.83 -25.09
C GLY A 142 -0.33 -19.21 -26.12
N THR A 143 -0.16 -17.88 -26.18
CA THR A 143 0.91 -17.22 -26.96
C THR A 143 2.15 -16.96 -26.11
N ASP A 144 3.21 -16.40 -26.69
CA ASP A 144 4.40 -15.98 -25.92
C ASP A 144 4.05 -14.87 -24.91
N HIS A 145 4.21 -15.16 -23.61
CA HIS A 145 3.94 -14.23 -22.51
C HIS A 145 4.93 -13.07 -22.42
N ARG A 146 6.02 -13.11 -23.21
CA ARG A 146 6.99 -12.03 -23.34
C ARG A 146 6.47 -10.88 -24.19
N ILE A 147 5.44 -11.10 -25.00
CA ILE A 147 4.89 -10.13 -25.95
C ILE A 147 3.55 -9.59 -25.45
N ASP A 148 3.41 -8.27 -25.35
CA ASP A 148 2.11 -7.64 -25.11
C ASP A 148 1.22 -7.79 -26.35
N SER A 149 0.07 -8.42 -26.18
CA SER A 149 -0.87 -8.73 -27.25
C SER A 149 -2.10 -7.81 -27.26
N SER A 150 -2.18 -6.84 -26.35
CA SER A 150 -3.32 -5.92 -26.27
C SER A 150 -3.25 -4.76 -27.25
N GLY A 151 -2.04 -4.36 -27.65
CA GLY A 151 -1.80 -3.16 -28.46
C GLY A 151 -2.07 -1.83 -27.70
N PHE A 152 -2.55 -1.90 -26.47
CA PHE A 152 -2.86 -0.73 -25.64
C PHE A 152 -1.62 -0.25 -24.89
N LYS A 153 -1.45 1.08 -24.77
CA LYS A 153 -0.35 1.69 -24.01
C LYS A 153 -0.91 2.74 -23.07
N ASP A 154 -0.79 2.47 -21.78
CA ASP A 154 -1.14 3.40 -20.69
C ASP A 154 -0.32 4.70 -20.77
N PHE A 155 -0.70 5.71 -19.97
CA PHE A 155 0.08 6.93 -19.74
C PHE A 155 0.46 7.73 -21.00
N GLY A 156 -0.31 7.62 -22.09
CA GLY A 156 0.00 8.30 -23.36
C GLY A 156 1.17 7.67 -24.13
N GLY A 157 1.48 6.40 -23.86
CA GLY A 157 2.53 5.65 -24.55
C GLY A 157 3.93 6.25 -24.40
N PRO A 158 4.85 6.02 -25.36
CA PRO A 158 6.27 6.36 -25.21
C PRO A 158 6.54 7.86 -24.98
N LEU A 159 5.70 8.74 -25.52
CA LEU A 159 5.82 10.18 -25.31
C LEU A 159 5.43 10.57 -23.87
N GLY A 160 4.27 10.10 -23.41
CA GLY A 160 3.76 10.45 -22.09
C GLY A 160 4.61 9.89 -20.95
N VAL A 161 5.04 8.63 -21.04
CA VAL A 161 5.96 8.04 -20.05
C VAL A 161 7.32 8.75 -20.00
N THR A 162 7.85 9.18 -21.16
CA THR A 162 9.13 9.93 -21.21
C THR A 162 8.97 11.31 -20.57
N THR A 163 7.87 12.00 -20.86
CA THR A 163 7.51 13.24 -20.17
C THR A 163 7.39 13.03 -18.67
N MET A 164 6.78 11.93 -18.20
CA MET A 164 6.70 11.60 -16.77
C MET A 164 8.07 11.36 -16.14
N MET A 165 8.95 10.59 -16.78
CA MET A 165 10.31 10.33 -16.29
C MET A 165 11.14 11.61 -16.11
N ILE A 166 10.90 12.64 -16.94
CA ILE A 166 11.60 13.93 -16.85
C ILE A 166 10.89 14.87 -15.85
N CYS A 167 9.57 15.03 -15.99
CA CYS A 167 8.82 16.04 -15.25
C CYS A 167 8.58 15.69 -13.78
N PHE A 168 8.46 14.42 -13.38
CA PHE A 168 8.29 14.08 -11.96
C PHE A 168 9.51 14.46 -11.11
N PRO A 169 10.76 14.07 -11.46
CA PRO A 169 11.95 14.58 -10.77
C PRO A 169 12.04 16.10 -10.72
N LEU A 170 11.77 16.80 -11.84
CA LEU A 170 11.80 18.26 -11.89
C LEU A 170 10.74 18.91 -11.00
N LEU A 171 9.53 18.33 -10.94
CA LEU A 171 8.47 18.75 -10.05
C LEU A 171 8.87 18.58 -8.58
N MET A 172 9.53 17.48 -8.21
CA MET A 172 10.06 17.27 -6.86
C MET A 172 11.07 18.35 -6.47
N TYR A 173 12.04 18.67 -7.33
CA TYR A 173 12.96 19.79 -7.10
C TYR A 173 12.24 21.13 -6.98
N TYR A 174 11.27 21.41 -7.86
CA TYR A 174 10.49 22.65 -7.81
C TYR A 174 9.70 22.81 -6.51
N MET A 175 9.05 21.73 -6.05
CA MET A 175 8.30 21.71 -4.79
C MET A 175 9.23 21.87 -3.57
N TRP A 176 10.37 21.19 -3.55
CA TRP A 176 11.35 21.34 -2.48
C TRP A 176 11.99 22.74 -2.46
N ILE A 177 12.35 23.31 -3.62
CA ILE A 177 12.86 24.69 -3.72
C ILE A 177 11.82 25.68 -3.19
N GLY A 178 10.55 25.52 -3.57
CA GLY A 178 9.47 26.35 -3.06
C GLY A 178 9.29 26.23 -1.54
N SER A 179 9.33 25.00 -1.04
CA SER A 179 9.21 24.68 0.39
C SER A 179 10.38 25.23 1.24
N THR A 180 11.58 25.37 0.66
CA THR A 180 12.81 25.67 1.40
C THR A 180 13.30 27.11 1.21
N TYR A 181 13.22 27.65 -0.01
CA TYR A 181 13.79 28.96 -0.37
C TYR A 181 12.75 30.05 -0.65
N TYR A 182 11.47 29.70 -0.77
CA TYR A 182 10.38 30.65 -1.08
C TYR A 182 9.30 30.68 0.02
N ASN A 183 9.67 30.37 1.27
CA ASN A 183 8.77 30.38 2.44
C ASN A 183 7.46 29.60 2.20
N GLY A 184 7.60 28.37 1.66
CA GLY A 184 6.47 27.52 1.32
C GLY A 184 5.70 27.92 0.06
N LYS A 185 6.07 28.98 -0.68
CA LYS A 185 5.32 29.47 -1.86
C LYS A 185 5.89 28.92 -3.18
N PHE A 186 5.11 29.03 -4.25
CA PHE A 186 5.59 28.71 -5.60
C PHE A 186 6.80 29.58 -5.98
N PRO A 187 7.92 28.98 -6.43
CA PRO A 187 8.99 29.73 -7.07
C PRO A 187 8.48 30.42 -8.32
N LEU A 188 8.62 31.75 -8.36
CA LEU A 188 8.29 32.59 -9.51
C LEU A 188 9.50 33.47 -9.88
N PRO A 189 9.63 33.91 -11.14
CA PRO A 189 10.58 34.94 -11.52
C PRO A 189 10.36 36.22 -10.71
N GLY A 190 11.46 36.87 -10.30
CA GLY A 190 11.41 38.20 -9.71
C GLY A 190 11.07 39.30 -10.73
N ASP A 191 10.79 40.50 -10.26
CA ASP A 191 10.49 41.65 -11.12
C ASP A 191 11.66 41.95 -12.08
N GLY A 192 11.41 41.81 -13.38
CA GLY A 192 12.41 41.98 -14.43
C GLY A 192 13.38 40.79 -14.61
N GLU A 193 13.24 39.69 -13.85
CA GLU A 193 14.05 38.48 -14.02
C GLU A 193 13.66 37.77 -15.34
N SER A 194 14.64 37.49 -16.20
CA SER A 194 14.37 36.73 -17.43
C SER A 194 14.01 35.28 -17.09
N LEU A 195 13.15 34.65 -17.90
CA LEU A 195 12.79 33.24 -17.69
C LEU A 195 14.03 32.32 -17.71
N GLY A 196 15.03 32.64 -18.54
CA GLY A 196 16.28 31.89 -18.61
C GLY A 196 17.12 32.01 -17.33
N ASP A 197 17.15 33.19 -16.70
CA ASP A 197 17.91 33.41 -15.46
C ASP A 197 17.18 32.84 -14.24
N PHE A 198 15.84 32.93 -14.21
CA PHE A 198 15.02 32.22 -13.24
C PHE A 198 15.26 30.70 -13.27
N VAL A 199 15.30 30.08 -14.46
CA VAL A 199 15.60 28.64 -14.60
C VAL A 199 17.03 28.32 -14.15
N LYS A 200 18.03 29.15 -14.48
CA LYS A 200 19.40 28.98 -13.96
C LYS A 200 19.46 29.08 -12.43
N LYS A 201 18.69 29.99 -11.83
CA LYS A 201 18.58 30.18 -10.37
C LYS A 201 17.96 28.95 -9.70
N LEU A 202 16.87 28.41 -10.24
CA LEU A 202 16.30 27.14 -9.77
C LEU A 202 17.33 26.00 -9.88
N GLY A 203 18.04 25.88 -11.01
CA GLY A 203 19.10 24.90 -11.19
C GLY A 203 20.27 25.09 -10.21
N THR A 204 20.60 26.33 -9.87
CA THR A 204 21.63 26.66 -8.87
C THR A 204 21.19 26.25 -7.47
N LEU A 205 19.93 26.52 -7.08
CA LEU A 205 19.38 26.11 -5.78
C LEU A 205 19.30 24.57 -5.65
N ALA A 206 18.92 23.87 -6.72
CA ALA A 206 19.00 22.41 -6.77
C ALA A 206 20.44 21.91 -6.64
N TYR A 207 21.39 22.53 -7.35
CA TYR A 207 22.80 22.13 -7.30
C TYR A 207 23.44 22.38 -5.93
N THR A 208 23.13 23.49 -5.24
CA THR A 208 23.78 23.84 -3.96
C THR A 208 23.10 23.21 -2.74
N GLY A 209 21.77 23.17 -2.70
CA GLY A 209 21.01 22.67 -1.54
C GLY A 209 20.52 21.23 -1.65
N ALA A 210 20.61 20.61 -2.83
CA ALA A 210 20.25 19.22 -3.06
C ALA A 210 21.39 18.44 -3.74
N PHE A 211 22.65 18.82 -3.51
CA PHE A 211 23.77 18.07 -4.07
C PHE A 211 23.83 16.64 -3.48
N PRO A 212 23.88 15.56 -4.28
CA PRO A 212 23.89 14.19 -3.78
C PRO A 212 25.28 13.79 -3.24
N HIS A 213 25.73 14.43 -2.15
CA HIS A 213 27.01 14.17 -1.50
C HIS A 213 27.03 12.83 -0.74
N LEU A 214 28.25 12.35 -0.42
CA LEU A 214 28.49 11.03 0.17
C LEU A 214 27.66 10.75 1.43
N ARG A 215 27.47 11.73 2.33
CA ARG A 215 26.64 11.56 3.54
C ARG A 215 25.20 11.15 3.20
N ALA A 216 24.56 11.79 2.21
CA ALA A 216 23.20 11.45 1.80
C ALA A 216 23.13 10.06 1.14
N TRP A 217 24.13 9.69 0.34
CA TRP A 217 24.26 8.32 -0.21
C TRP A 217 24.36 7.28 0.91
N VAL A 218 25.25 7.50 1.88
CA VAL A 218 25.43 6.60 3.03
C VAL A 218 24.14 6.50 3.84
N MET A 219 23.44 7.61 4.11
CA MET A 219 22.18 7.61 4.85
C MET A 219 21.10 6.77 4.16
N PHE A 220 20.81 7.07 2.88
CA PHE A 220 19.77 6.35 2.15
C PHE A 220 20.11 4.86 1.94
N TRP A 221 21.34 4.55 1.50
CA TRP A 221 21.71 3.15 1.22
C TRP A 221 21.92 2.31 2.48
N THR A 222 22.36 2.90 3.59
CA THR A 222 22.36 2.20 4.89
C THR A 222 20.93 1.84 5.30
N PHE A 223 19.98 2.78 5.17
CA PHE A 223 18.58 2.50 5.45
C PHE A 223 18.00 1.44 4.51
N PHE A 224 18.28 1.53 3.20
CA PHE A 224 17.85 0.56 2.19
C PHE A 224 18.36 -0.86 2.50
N ILE A 225 19.66 -1.01 2.77
CA ILE A 225 20.29 -2.29 3.11
C ILE A 225 19.76 -2.82 4.45
N PHE A 226 19.55 -1.95 5.44
CA PHE A 226 18.94 -2.30 6.72
C PHE A 226 17.51 -2.84 6.54
N GLN A 227 16.66 -2.17 5.76
CA GLN A 227 15.31 -2.66 5.45
C GLN A 227 15.32 -3.96 4.64
N GLY A 228 16.24 -4.12 3.68
CA GLY A 228 16.41 -5.36 2.92
C GLY A 228 16.89 -6.53 3.79
N THR A 229 17.75 -6.24 4.77
CA THR A 229 18.19 -7.20 5.79
C THR A 229 17.01 -7.62 6.67
N LEU A 230 16.27 -6.65 7.21
CA LEU A 230 15.06 -6.92 8.01
C LEU A 230 13.97 -7.65 7.21
N TYR A 231 13.82 -7.38 5.91
CA TYR A 231 12.94 -8.16 5.03
C TYR A 231 13.25 -9.65 5.18
N CYS A 232 14.52 -10.03 5.04
CA CYS A 232 14.96 -11.42 4.99
C CYS A 232 15.03 -12.09 6.38
N ILE A 233 15.36 -11.36 7.44
CA ILE A 233 15.67 -11.96 8.76
C ILE A 233 14.63 -11.67 9.86
N ALA A 234 13.87 -10.58 9.77
CA ALA A 234 12.90 -10.25 10.82
C ALA A 234 11.75 -11.27 10.80
N PRO A 235 11.12 -11.58 11.95
CA PRO A 235 10.00 -12.54 11.99
C PRO A 235 8.86 -12.08 11.08
N GLY A 236 8.29 -13.03 10.33
CA GLY A 236 7.26 -12.76 9.33
C GLY A 236 6.30 -13.92 9.17
N VAL A 237 5.33 -13.75 8.27
CA VAL A 237 4.37 -14.78 7.88
C VAL A 237 4.48 -15.06 6.39
N TRP A 238 4.24 -16.31 5.99
CA TRP A 238 4.17 -16.67 4.58
C TRP A 238 2.74 -16.50 4.05
N GLY A 239 2.63 -15.94 2.85
CA GLY A 239 1.37 -15.84 2.11
C GLY A 239 1.53 -16.28 0.65
N LYS A 240 0.44 -16.67 0.02
CA LYS A 240 0.38 -17.04 -1.41
C LYS A 240 -0.19 -15.89 -2.22
N GLY A 241 0.51 -15.49 -3.28
CA GLY A 241 0.00 -14.53 -4.26
C GLY A 241 -1.15 -15.10 -5.10
N LYS A 242 -1.68 -14.31 -6.04
CA LYS A 242 -2.65 -14.84 -7.01
C LYS A 242 -2.00 -15.87 -7.96
N PRO A 243 -2.77 -16.83 -8.50
CA PRO A 243 -2.34 -17.71 -9.60
C PRO A 243 -1.86 -16.90 -10.80
N LEU A 244 -0.65 -17.18 -11.29
CA LEU A 244 -0.07 -16.55 -12.47
C LEU A 244 -0.40 -17.38 -13.72
N ALA A 245 -1.27 -16.85 -14.60
CA ALA A 245 -1.74 -17.58 -15.78
C ALA A 245 -0.60 -18.01 -16.74
N HIS A 246 0.41 -17.15 -16.92
CA HIS A 246 1.59 -17.45 -17.75
C HIS A 246 2.53 -18.50 -17.14
N GLU A 247 2.44 -18.78 -15.83
CA GLU A 247 3.13 -19.88 -15.16
C GLU A 247 2.18 -21.07 -14.87
N GLY A 248 1.14 -21.28 -15.69
CA GLY A 248 0.21 -22.41 -15.54
C GLY A 248 -0.62 -22.37 -14.26
N GLY A 249 -0.84 -21.19 -13.67
CA GLY A 249 -1.60 -21.02 -12.42
C GLY A 249 -0.75 -21.10 -11.15
N LYS A 250 0.59 -21.20 -11.26
CA LYS A 250 1.51 -21.19 -10.11
C LYS A 250 1.27 -19.97 -9.21
N GLN A 251 1.23 -20.20 -7.90
CA GLN A 251 1.13 -19.17 -6.87
C GLN A 251 2.48 -18.98 -6.20
N LEU A 252 3.04 -17.76 -6.30
CA LEU A 252 4.30 -17.42 -5.65
C LEU A 252 4.12 -17.29 -4.13
N ASP A 253 5.12 -17.78 -3.39
CA ASP A 253 5.26 -17.54 -1.95
C ASP A 253 5.83 -16.15 -1.67
N TYR A 254 5.32 -15.50 -0.63
CA TYR A 254 5.76 -14.17 -0.20
C TYR A 254 6.00 -14.16 1.31
N TYR A 255 7.17 -13.69 1.72
CA TYR A 255 7.53 -13.56 3.13
C TYR A 255 7.21 -12.14 3.64
N CYS A 256 6.28 -12.05 4.58
CA CYS A 256 5.71 -10.80 5.06
C CYS A 256 6.20 -10.48 6.48
N SER A 257 7.34 -9.78 6.56
CA SER A 257 8.07 -9.40 7.79
C SER A 257 8.00 -7.90 8.15
N ALA A 258 7.21 -7.10 7.43
CA ALA A 258 7.17 -5.64 7.59
C ALA A 258 6.73 -5.21 8.99
N GLN A 259 5.79 -5.91 9.63
CA GLN A 259 5.34 -5.59 10.98
C GLN A 259 6.49 -5.58 12.02
N TRP A 260 7.43 -6.52 11.92
CA TRP A 260 8.60 -6.55 12.81
C TRP A 260 9.71 -5.62 12.31
N SER A 261 9.91 -5.55 10.99
CA SER A 261 10.81 -4.56 10.37
C SER A 261 10.48 -3.14 10.86
N TRP A 262 9.19 -2.82 10.95
CA TRP A 262 8.64 -1.54 11.39
C TRP A 262 9.02 -1.20 12.84
N TYR A 263 8.69 -2.06 13.80
CA TYR A 263 9.01 -1.80 15.21
C TYR A 263 10.52 -1.80 15.47
N ILE A 264 11.29 -2.68 14.80
CA ILE A 264 12.76 -2.66 14.89
C ILE A 264 13.31 -1.33 14.35
N THR A 265 12.74 -0.81 13.25
CA THR A 265 13.11 0.50 12.69
C THR A 265 12.83 1.64 13.66
N ILE A 266 11.64 1.68 14.29
CA ILE A 266 11.28 2.70 15.29
C ILE A 266 12.23 2.65 16.49
N LEU A 267 12.51 1.45 17.02
CA LEU A 267 13.42 1.27 18.15
C LEU A 267 14.86 1.69 17.81
N THR A 268 15.33 1.35 16.60
CA THR A 268 16.66 1.71 16.11
C THR A 268 16.78 3.23 15.92
N ALA A 269 15.80 3.85 15.25
CA ALA A 269 15.75 5.30 15.04
C ALA A 269 15.71 6.08 16.36
N SER A 270 14.87 5.64 17.31
CA SER A 270 14.77 6.26 18.64
C SER A 270 16.06 6.07 19.45
N GLY A 271 16.68 4.88 19.39
CA GLY A 271 17.95 4.61 20.06
C GLY A 271 19.10 5.45 19.51
N LEU A 272 19.18 5.62 18.19
CA LEU A 272 20.17 6.47 17.53
C LEU A 272 20.00 7.95 17.87
N HIS A 273 18.76 8.43 18.03
CA HIS A 273 18.48 9.78 18.48
C HIS A 273 18.87 10.00 19.95
N LEU A 274 18.39 9.14 20.85
CA LEU A 274 18.58 9.27 22.30
C LEU A 274 20.04 9.04 22.73
N SER A 275 20.84 8.33 21.94
CA SER A 275 22.29 8.19 22.14
C SER A 275 23.11 9.32 21.53
N GLY A 276 22.50 10.25 20.80
CA GLY A 276 23.18 11.34 20.10
C GLY A 276 23.95 10.92 18.83
N PHE A 277 23.95 9.63 18.47
CA PHE A 277 24.67 9.12 17.29
C PHE A 277 24.08 9.61 15.96
N PHE A 278 22.76 9.79 15.89
CA PHE A 278 22.08 10.35 14.73
C PHE A 278 20.83 11.12 15.17
N PRO A 279 20.88 12.47 15.22
CA PRO A 279 19.70 13.28 15.47
C PRO A 279 18.68 13.14 14.33
N LEU A 280 17.44 12.78 14.64
CA LEU A 280 16.46 12.43 13.58
C LEU A 280 16.08 13.60 12.67
N TYR A 281 16.21 14.83 13.16
CA TYR A 281 16.01 16.03 12.36
C TYR A 281 17.04 16.20 11.23
N THR A 282 18.18 15.50 11.29
CA THR A 282 19.13 15.40 10.16
C THR A 282 18.46 14.88 8.88
N ILE A 283 17.39 14.09 8.95
CA ILE A 283 16.62 13.66 7.77
C ILE A 283 15.97 14.86 7.06
N ILE A 284 15.57 15.89 7.81
CA ILE A 284 14.98 17.11 7.28
C ILE A 284 16.07 18.10 6.85
N ASP A 285 17.17 18.20 7.61
CA ASP A 285 18.32 19.06 7.25
C ASP A 285 18.94 18.63 5.91
N GLU A 286 19.07 17.32 5.70
CA GLU A 286 19.66 16.70 4.50
C GLU A 286 18.62 16.39 3.40
N PHE A 287 17.38 16.88 3.55
CA PHE A 287 16.24 16.42 2.73
C PHE A 287 16.47 16.58 1.22
N GLY A 288 17.02 17.71 0.79
CA GLY A 288 17.34 17.97 -0.63
C GLY A 288 18.35 16.94 -1.17
N SER A 289 19.45 16.73 -0.45
CA SER A 289 20.50 15.78 -0.82
C SER A 289 19.99 14.33 -0.84
N ILE A 290 19.18 13.93 0.15
CA ILE A 290 18.52 12.62 0.19
C ILE A 290 17.59 12.46 -1.02
N MET A 291 16.81 13.50 -1.35
CA MET A 291 15.89 13.48 -2.48
C MET A 291 16.62 13.23 -3.80
N SER A 292 17.73 13.93 -4.04
CA SER A 292 18.58 13.69 -5.22
C SER A 292 19.13 12.26 -5.26
N VAL A 293 19.57 11.73 -4.11
CA VAL A 293 20.04 10.34 -4.00
C VAL A 293 18.91 9.34 -4.31
N CYS A 294 17.70 9.55 -3.81
CA CYS A 294 16.55 8.70 -4.12
C CYS A 294 16.16 8.76 -5.61
N ILE A 295 16.14 9.95 -6.21
CA ILE A 295 15.86 10.15 -7.64
C ILE A 295 16.90 9.41 -8.50
N ILE A 296 18.20 9.62 -8.24
CA ILE A 296 19.29 8.98 -8.99
C ILE A 296 19.28 7.47 -8.78
N SER A 297 19.08 6.99 -7.54
CA SER A 297 18.93 5.57 -7.24
C SER A 297 17.74 4.96 -7.97
N GLY A 298 16.66 5.72 -8.18
CA GLY A 298 15.48 5.28 -8.92
C GLY A 298 15.80 4.96 -10.37
N PHE A 299 16.54 5.85 -11.05
CA PHE A 299 17.05 5.58 -12.39
C PHE A 299 18.03 4.40 -12.41
N LEU A 300 19.04 4.38 -11.53
CA LEU A 300 20.06 3.33 -11.50
C LEU A 300 19.47 1.94 -11.27
N ILE A 301 18.57 1.79 -10.28
CA ILE A 301 17.91 0.52 -9.99
C ILE A 301 17.01 0.09 -11.16
N SER A 302 16.33 1.04 -11.82
CA SER A 302 15.50 0.74 -13.01
C SER A 302 16.32 0.29 -14.22
N ILE A 303 17.50 0.89 -14.44
CA ILE A 303 18.47 0.47 -15.47
C ILE A 303 18.93 -0.97 -15.19
N VAL A 304 19.35 -1.25 -13.95
CA VAL A 304 19.76 -2.61 -13.54
C VAL A 304 18.60 -3.60 -13.68
N ALA A 305 17.39 -3.24 -13.26
CA ALA A 305 16.19 -4.07 -13.38
C ALA A 305 15.90 -4.46 -14.83
N TYR A 306 15.85 -3.47 -15.73
CA TYR A 306 15.51 -3.65 -17.14
C TYR A 306 16.53 -4.54 -17.86
N PHE A 307 17.82 -4.23 -17.76
CA PHE A 307 18.85 -5.02 -18.44
C PHE A 307 19.07 -6.40 -17.81
N SER A 308 18.91 -6.54 -16.48
CA SER A 308 18.95 -7.85 -15.79
C SER A 308 17.82 -8.77 -16.25
N ALA A 309 16.61 -8.24 -16.43
CA ALA A 309 15.46 -9.00 -16.92
C ALA A 309 15.69 -9.52 -18.35
N ILE A 310 16.27 -8.70 -19.23
CA ILE A 310 16.65 -9.10 -20.60
C ILE A 310 17.75 -10.17 -20.56
N GLN A 311 18.82 -9.95 -19.78
CA GLN A 311 19.94 -10.89 -19.68
C GLN A 311 19.53 -12.27 -19.12
N ARG A 312 18.54 -12.31 -18.22
CA ARG A 312 17.99 -13.54 -17.64
C ARG A 312 16.82 -14.14 -18.44
N ASP A 313 16.44 -13.54 -19.56
CA ASP A 313 15.31 -13.98 -20.39
C ASP A 313 13.96 -14.03 -19.61
N ALA A 314 13.85 -13.17 -18.60
CA ALA A 314 12.74 -13.05 -17.64
C ALA A 314 11.71 -11.98 -18.05
N GLN A 315 11.61 -11.73 -19.35
CA GLN A 315 10.76 -10.69 -19.92
C GLN A 315 9.27 -11.05 -19.82
N HIS A 316 8.42 -10.04 -19.63
CA HIS A 316 6.98 -10.22 -19.56
C HIS A 316 6.26 -9.05 -20.24
N ARG A 317 5.27 -9.34 -21.09
CA ARG A 317 4.37 -8.37 -21.76
C ARG A 317 5.12 -7.12 -22.28
N MET A 318 6.15 -7.34 -23.10
CA MET A 318 6.96 -6.29 -23.72
C MET A 318 6.22 -5.75 -24.95
N THR A 319 6.22 -4.43 -25.12
CA THR A 319 5.54 -3.76 -26.25
C THR A 319 6.48 -3.47 -27.43
N GLY A 320 7.77 -3.81 -27.31
CA GLY A 320 8.81 -3.50 -28.29
C GLY A 320 9.22 -2.03 -28.30
N SER A 321 8.76 -1.22 -27.34
CA SER A 321 9.06 0.20 -27.26
C SER A 321 9.88 0.50 -26.02
N PHE A 322 11.20 0.64 -26.20
CA PHE A 322 12.18 0.75 -25.12
C PHE A 322 11.77 1.71 -24.00
N LEU A 323 11.38 2.96 -24.32
CA LEU A 323 11.02 3.96 -23.31
C LEU A 323 9.76 3.59 -22.51
N TYR A 324 8.80 2.92 -23.14
CA TYR A 324 7.58 2.44 -22.49
C TYR A 324 7.85 1.19 -21.66
N ASP A 325 8.58 0.23 -22.20
CA ASP A 325 8.93 -1.01 -21.50
C ASP A 325 9.91 -0.76 -20.34
N PHE A 326 10.74 0.28 -20.41
CA PHE A 326 11.57 0.76 -19.29
C PHE A 326 10.73 1.40 -18.19
N PHE A 327 9.75 2.22 -18.56
CA PHE A 327 8.84 2.85 -17.60
C PHE A 327 7.96 1.82 -16.87
N MET A 328 7.29 0.95 -17.63
CA MET A 328 6.40 -0.09 -17.09
C MET A 328 7.16 -1.24 -16.46
N GLY A 329 8.32 -1.62 -17.00
CA GLY A 329 9.18 -2.69 -16.50
C GLY A 329 9.28 -3.88 -17.46
N ALA A 330 10.39 -4.60 -17.36
CA ALA A 330 10.65 -5.78 -18.20
C ALA A 330 10.22 -7.10 -17.55
N GLU A 331 10.35 -7.23 -16.23
CA GLU A 331 10.03 -8.45 -15.47
C GLU A 331 8.81 -8.25 -14.57
N LEU A 332 8.05 -9.32 -14.33
CA LEU A 332 6.91 -9.26 -13.43
C LEU A 332 7.34 -9.27 -11.96
N ASN A 333 7.95 -10.34 -11.45
CA ASN A 333 8.21 -10.53 -10.01
C ASN A 333 9.71 -10.84 -9.72
N PRO A 334 10.60 -9.84 -9.87
CA PRO A 334 12.02 -10.00 -9.61
C PRO A 334 12.30 -10.37 -8.15
N ARG A 335 13.20 -11.34 -7.96
CA ARG A 335 13.48 -11.95 -6.65
C ARG A 335 14.96 -12.14 -6.38
N MET A 336 15.33 -12.11 -5.11
CA MET A 336 16.70 -12.31 -4.62
C MET A 336 16.73 -13.21 -3.37
N PHE A 337 17.80 -13.99 -3.23
CA PHE A 337 18.03 -14.92 -2.10
C PHE A 337 16.91 -15.96 -1.85
N GLY A 338 16.02 -16.18 -2.82
CA GLY A 338 14.87 -17.09 -2.69
C GLY A 338 13.74 -16.59 -1.77
N ILE A 339 13.89 -15.42 -1.14
CA ILE A 339 12.93 -14.88 -0.16
C ILE A 339 12.50 -13.44 -0.46
N LEU A 340 13.42 -12.58 -0.92
CA LEU A 340 13.15 -11.17 -1.16
C LEU A 340 12.46 -11.00 -2.52
N ASP A 341 11.22 -10.51 -2.49
CA ASP A 341 10.52 -10.01 -3.67
C ASP A 341 10.68 -8.49 -3.73
N PHE A 342 11.23 -7.97 -4.84
CA PHE A 342 11.60 -6.56 -4.94
C PHE A 342 10.42 -5.61 -4.91
N LYS A 343 9.24 -6.02 -5.39
CA LYS A 343 8.05 -5.18 -5.34
C LYS A 343 7.55 -5.03 -3.90
N MET A 344 7.37 -6.16 -3.20
CA MET A 344 6.96 -6.16 -1.77
C MET A 344 7.96 -5.43 -0.87
N PHE A 345 9.26 -5.54 -1.18
CA PHE A 345 10.30 -4.81 -0.46
C PHE A 345 10.11 -3.29 -0.64
N PHE A 346 9.92 -2.83 -1.88
CA PHE A 346 9.78 -1.42 -2.21
C PHE A 346 8.44 -0.82 -1.77
N GLU A 347 7.30 -1.49 -1.97
CA GLU A 347 5.96 -0.95 -1.73
C GLU A 347 5.67 -0.60 -0.26
N VAL A 348 6.27 -1.34 0.68
CA VAL A 348 5.98 -1.17 2.12
C VAL A 348 7.10 -0.50 2.91
N ARG A 349 8.34 -1.00 2.82
CA ARG A 349 9.41 -0.63 3.79
C ARG A 349 10.11 0.68 3.48
N LEU A 350 10.09 1.14 2.23
CA LEU A 350 10.75 2.38 1.83
C LEU A 350 9.81 3.59 1.96
N PRO A 351 8.65 3.66 1.27
CA PRO A 351 7.83 4.88 1.22
C PRO A 351 7.31 5.28 2.60
N TRP A 352 6.60 4.36 3.28
CA TRP A 352 5.88 4.67 4.51
C TRP A 352 6.81 4.86 5.72
N PHE A 353 7.95 4.15 5.74
CA PHE A 353 8.89 4.26 6.86
C PHE A 353 9.72 5.54 6.75
N ILE A 354 10.20 5.92 5.56
CA ILE A 354 10.90 7.21 5.35
C ILE A 354 9.95 8.37 5.68
N MET A 355 8.69 8.30 5.23
CA MET A 355 7.66 9.29 5.53
C MET A 355 7.46 9.49 7.04
N PHE A 356 7.31 8.41 7.81
CA PHE A 356 7.20 8.49 9.26
C PHE A 356 8.50 8.94 9.95
N LEU A 357 9.67 8.46 9.53
CA LEU A 357 10.95 8.87 10.13
C LEU A 357 11.22 10.36 9.94
N THR A 358 10.80 10.93 8.81
CA THR A 358 10.83 12.38 8.57
C THR A 358 9.94 13.11 9.58
N THR A 359 8.74 12.60 9.85
CA THR A 359 7.83 13.17 10.87
C THR A 359 8.32 12.99 12.30
N LEU A 360 8.99 11.88 12.61
CA LEU A 360 9.66 11.70 13.90
C LEU A 360 10.82 12.70 14.06
N GLY A 361 11.53 13.01 12.96
CA GLY A 361 12.51 14.10 12.88
C GLY A 361 11.90 15.49 13.13
N LEU A 362 10.69 15.76 12.63
CA LEU A 362 9.93 16.98 12.94
C LEU A 362 9.67 17.10 14.44
N CYS A 363 9.16 16.06 15.07
CA CYS A 363 8.89 16.06 16.51
C CYS A 363 10.18 16.23 17.34
N ALA A 364 11.28 15.57 16.93
CA ALA A 364 12.59 15.75 17.55
C ALA A 364 13.09 17.21 17.44
N ARG A 365 12.99 17.81 16.24
CA ARG A 365 13.38 19.22 15.99
C ARG A 365 12.58 20.18 16.86
N GLN A 366 11.25 20.06 16.89
CA GLN A 366 10.41 20.95 17.69
C GLN A 366 10.71 20.83 19.19
N TYR A 367 10.91 19.59 19.69
CA TYR A 367 11.27 19.38 21.09
C TYR A 367 12.59 20.05 21.46
N GLU A 368 13.60 20.00 20.58
CA GLU A 368 14.89 20.65 20.79
C GLU A 368 14.81 22.18 20.67
N GLN A 369 14.09 22.70 19.68
CA GLN A 369 13.99 24.15 19.41
C GLN A 369 13.06 24.89 20.38
N TYR A 370 11.96 24.26 20.79
CA TYR A 370 10.88 24.90 21.55
C TYR A 370 10.66 24.31 22.95
N GLY A 371 11.26 23.15 23.27
CA GLY A 371 11.00 22.40 24.50
C GLY A 371 9.67 21.64 24.52
N TYR A 372 8.90 21.68 23.42
CA TYR A 372 7.63 20.99 23.25
C TYR A 372 7.37 20.64 21.78
N VAL A 373 6.41 19.77 21.53
CA VAL A 373 5.94 19.40 20.17
C VAL A 373 4.51 19.91 20.00
N THR A 374 4.22 20.52 18.85
CA THR A 374 2.90 21.11 18.57
C THR A 374 1.81 20.06 18.39
N GLY A 375 0.55 20.45 18.55
CA GLY A 375 -0.59 19.53 18.36
C GLY A 375 -0.70 19.04 16.92
N GLU A 376 -0.30 19.89 15.97
CA GLU A 376 -0.22 19.63 14.54
C GLU A 376 0.86 18.59 14.22
N ALA A 377 2.05 18.74 14.81
CA ALA A 377 3.12 17.75 14.65
C ALA A 377 2.74 16.39 15.26
N TYR A 378 2.10 16.37 16.44
CA TYR A 378 1.54 15.14 17.01
C TYR A 378 0.44 14.52 16.14
N PHE A 379 -0.38 15.33 15.46
CA PHE A 379 -1.42 14.84 14.56
C PHE A 379 -0.82 14.14 13.34
N VAL A 380 0.17 14.77 12.69
CA VAL A 380 0.87 14.16 11.55
C VAL A 380 1.67 12.93 11.99
N LEU A 381 2.30 12.95 13.18
CA LEU A 381 3.00 11.79 13.73
C LEU A 381 2.05 10.60 13.95
N MET A 382 0.88 10.83 14.56
CA MET A 382 -0.16 9.82 14.71
C MET A 382 -0.63 9.30 13.34
N ALA A 383 -0.93 10.20 12.41
CA ALA A 383 -1.47 9.87 11.10
C ALA A 383 -0.49 9.00 10.28
N HIS A 384 0.77 9.43 10.17
CA HIS A 384 1.82 8.69 9.47
C HIS A 384 2.15 7.37 10.18
N PHE A 385 2.15 7.33 11.52
CA PHE A 385 2.32 6.08 12.27
C PHE A 385 1.19 5.09 11.97
N LEU A 386 -0.07 5.53 12.03
CA LEU A 386 -1.24 4.66 11.81
C LEU A 386 -1.27 4.10 10.38
N TYR A 387 -0.92 4.93 9.38
CA TYR A 387 -0.87 4.50 7.98
C TYR A 387 0.28 3.51 7.74
N ALA A 388 1.52 3.86 8.11
CA ALA A 388 2.68 2.99 7.95
C ALA A 388 2.55 1.67 8.73
N ASN A 389 2.03 1.73 9.96
CA ASN A 389 1.74 0.55 10.76
C ASN A 389 0.65 -0.32 10.14
N ALA A 390 -0.38 0.25 9.50
CA ALA A 390 -1.41 -0.53 8.81
C ALA A 390 -0.87 -1.24 7.56
N CYS A 391 -0.05 -0.57 6.75
CA CYS A 391 0.65 -1.19 5.62
C CYS A 391 1.58 -2.33 6.09
N ALA A 392 2.34 -2.12 7.16
CA ALA A 392 3.22 -3.13 7.75
C ALA A 392 2.45 -4.30 8.41
N LYS A 393 1.29 -4.00 9.02
CA LYS A 393 0.36 -4.96 9.62
C LYS A 393 -0.32 -5.83 8.57
N GLY A 394 -0.72 -5.26 7.44
CA GLY A 394 -1.50 -5.90 6.38
C GLY A 394 -0.69 -6.29 5.14
N GLU A 395 0.63 -6.41 5.26
CA GLU A 395 1.53 -6.75 4.15
C GLU A 395 1.12 -8.04 3.43
N GLU A 396 0.65 -9.06 4.16
CA GLU A 396 0.16 -10.32 3.59
C GLU A 396 -1.15 -10.19 2.79
N LEU A 397 -1.79 -9.01 2.83
CA LEU A 397 -2.97 -8.68 2.03
C LEU A 397 -2.56 -8.01 0.70
N ILE A 398 -1.38 -7.38 0.68
CA ILE A 398 -0.82 -6.67 -0.47
C ILE A 398 -0.41 -7.66 -1.57
N ILE A 399 0.02 -8.88 -1.24
CA ILE A 399 0.41 -9.94 -2.20
C ILE A 399 -0.67 -10.34 -3.22
N THR A 400 -1.90 -9.86 -3.05
CA THR A 400 -3.04 -10.08 -3.96
C THR A 400 -3.45 -8.84 -4.77
N THR A 401 -2.77 -7.70 -4.59
CA THR A 401 -3.04 -6.45 -5.29
C THR A 401 -2.55 -6.49 -6.74
N TRP A 402 -3.11 -5.59 -7.54
CA TRP A 402 -2.74 -5.37 -8.95
C TRP A 402 -1.23 -5.22 -9.14
N ASP A 403 -0.61 -4.42 -8.29
CA ASP A 403 0.81 -4.08 -8.30
C ASP A 403 1.70 -5.34 -8.15
N MET A 404 1.22 -6.35 -7.43
CA MET A 404 1.92 -7.63 -7.28
C MET A 404 1.69 -8.58 -8.45
N TYR A 405 0.45 -8.92 -8.80
CA TYR A 405 0.21 -9.99 -9.80
C TYR A 405 0.20 -9.52 -11.26
N TYR A 406 0.01 -8.22 -11.52
CA TYR A 406 -0.11 -7.67 -12.88
C TYR A 406 1.02 -6.71 -13.21
N GLU A 407 1.19 -5.66 -12.40
CA GLU A 407 2.05 -4.52 -12.76
C GLU A 407 3.51 -4.96 -12.86
N LYS A 408 4.27 -4.49 -13.84
CA LYS A 408 5.66 -4.93 -14.01
C LYS A 408 6.60 -4.11 -13.13
N TRP A 409 7.76 -4.67 -12.77
CA TRP A 409 8.74 -3.94 -11.97
C TRP A 409 9.63 -3.07 -12.87
N GLY A 410 9.14 -1.86 -13.15
CA GLY A 410 9.82 -0.85 -13.95
C GLY A 410 10.04 0.47 -13.22
N PHE A 411 10.55 1.46 -13.96
CA PHE A 411 10.84 2.78 -13.39
C PHE A 411 9.64 3.38 -12.65
N MET A 412 8.41 3.21 -13.14
CA MET A 412 7.21 3.71 -12.45
C MET A 412 7.14 3.23 -11.00
N LEU A 413 7.18 1.92 -10.74
CA LEU A 413 7.10 1.38 -9.37
C LEU A 413 8.38 1.62 -8.57
N ILE A 414 9.55 1.55 -9.21
CA ILE A 414 10.86 1.74 -8.55
C ILE A 414 10.99 3.18 -8.05
N PHE A 415 10.85 4.16 -8.95
CA PHE A 415 10.95 5.59 -8.64
C PHE A 415 9.86 6.03 -7.66
N TRP A 416 8.61 5.60 -7.88
CA TRP A 416 7.49 6.05 -7.05
C TRP A 416 7.63 5.59 -5.59
N ASN A 417 8.11 4.37 -5.35
CA ASN A 417 8.27 3.86 -3.99
C ASN A 417 9.48 4.41 -3.23
N ILE A 418 10.60 4.76 -3.90
CA ILE A 418 11.81 5.24 -3.20
C ILE A 418 11.99 6.76 -3.21
N ALA A 419 11.40 7.45 -4.19
CA ALA A 419 11.48 8.89 -4.34
C ALA A 419 10.09 9.54 -4.28
N GLY A 420 9.16 9.11 -5.14
CA GLY A 420 7.84 9.75 -5.30
C GLY A 420 7.05 9.87 -4.01
N VAL A 421 6.52 8.76 -3.48
CA VAL A 421 5.74 8.73 -2.23
C VAL A 421 6.50 9.31 -1.03
N PRO A 422 7.70 8.78 -0.64
CA PRO A 422 8.33 9.18 0.62
C PRO A 422 8.71 10.66 0.69
N LEU A 423 8.91 11.32 -0.44
CA LEU A 423 9.45 12.68 -0.50
C LEU A 423 8.44 13.72 -1.01
N THR A 424 7.39 13.32 -1.75
CA THR A 424 6.31 14.26 -2.11
C THR A 424 5.15 14.28 -1.14
N TYR A 425 4.89 13.19 -0.39
CA TYR A 425 3.77 13.16 0.55
C TYR A 425 4.12 13.82 1.90
N VAL A 426 5.41 13.96 2.22
CA VAL A 426 5.91 14.60 3.46
C VAL A 426 5.90 16.13 3.44
N HIS A 427 5.44 16.81 2.38
CA HIS A 427 5.44 18.27 2.37
C HIS A 427 4.65 18.91 3.51
N CYS A 428 3.65 18.22 4.07
CA CYS A 428 3.01 18.63 5.33
C CYS A 428 3.99 18.67 6.51
N THR A 429 4.84 17.65 6.65
CA THR A 429 5.88 17.55 7.67
C THR A 429 6.96 18.60 7.47
N LEU A 430 7.42 18.81 6.23
CA LEU A 430 8.42 19.84 5.90
C LEU A 430 7.90 21.25 6.22
N TYR A 431 6.63 21.53 5.94
CA TYR A 431 6.02 22.80 6.28
C TYR A 431 6.02 23.06 7.79
N LEU A 432 5.53 22.10 8.60
CA LEU A 432 5.51 22.18 10.06
C LEU A 432 6.91 22.23 10.71
N ALA A 433 7.95 21.77 9.99
CA ALA A 433 9.33 21.72 10.46
C ALA A 433 10.15 22.99 10.17
N ASN A 434 9.67 23.84 9.26
CA ASN A 434 10.40 24.99 8.71
C ASN A 434 9.66 26.34 8.89
N HIS A 435 8.47 26.35 9.50
CA HIS A 435 7.68 27.55 9.81
C HIS A 435 7.44 27.64 11.32
N ASP A 436 7.21 28.84 11.83
CA ASP A 436 6.94 29.04 13.26
C ASP A 436 5.55 28.46 13.62
N PRO A 437 5.36 27.86 14.81
CA PRO A 437 4.05 27.36 15.26
C PRO A 437 2.90 28.37 15.13
N SER A 438 3.15 29.66 15.26
CA SER A 438 2.14 30.71 15.09
C SER A 438 1.57 30.82 13.67
N GLU A 439 2.28 30.32 12.65
CA GLU A 439 1.84 30.35 11.24
C GLU A 439 0.82 29.25 10.90
N TYR A 440 0.72 28.21 11.72
CA TYR A 440 -0.17 27.06 11.47
C TYR A 440 -0.98 26.59 12.69
N ALA A 441 -0.85 27.25 13.85
CA ALA A 441 -1.55 26.86 15.08
C ALA A 441 -3.07 26.83 14.90
N HIS A 442 -3.66 25.65 15.07
CA HIS A 442 -5.10 25.46 15.15
C HIS A 442 -5.59 25.63 16.59
N SER A 443 -6.84 26.05 16.74
CA SER A 443 -7.46 26.07 18.07
C SER A 443 -7.56 24.66 18.65
N LYS A 444 -7.39 24.53 19.98
CA LYS A 444 -7.46 23.22 20.68
C LYS A 444 -8.74 22.42 20.36
N PRO A 445 -9.94 23.02 20.24
CA PRO A 445 -11.14 22.30 19.80
C PRO A 445 -11.04 21.76 18.37
N VAL A 446 -10.47 22.51 17.42
CA VAL A 446 -10.27 22.06 16.03
C VAL A 446 -9.32 20.87 16.00
N LEU A 447 -8.18 20.95 16.69
CA LEU A 447 -7.26 19.82 16.83
C LEU A 447 -7.96 18.59 17.41
N ALA A 448 -8.69 18.74 18.51
CA ALA A 448 -9.41 17.62 19.13
C ALA A 448 -10.41 16.96 18.16
N LEU A 449 -11.16 17.75 17.38
CA LEU A 449 -12.06 17.25 16.35
C LEU A 449 -11.31 16.52 15.21
N MET A 450 -10.16 17.05 14.77
CA MET A 450 -9.33 16.38 13.77
C MET A 450 -8.80 15.03 14.28
N PHE A 451 -8.25 14.96 15.49
CA PHE A 451 -7.79 13.72 16.11
C PHE A 451 -8.91 12.67 16.22
N ILE A 452 -10.09 13.07 16.73
CA ILE A 452 -11.24 12.16 16.89
C ILE A 452 -11.75 11.69 15.51
N GLY A 453 -11.90 12.61 14.55
CA GLY A 453 -12.34 12.29 13.19
C GLY A 453 -11.38 11.35 12.47
N TYR A 454 -10.07 11.60 12.55
CA TYR A 454 -9.04 10.75 11.94
C TYR A 454 -9.03 9.35 12.56
N LEU A 455 -9.12 9.22 13.88
CA LEU A 455 -9.20 7.91 14.55
C LEU A 455 -10.47 7.13 14.19
N PHE A 456 -11.62 7.81 14.07
CA PHE A 456 -12.86 7.19 13.62
C PHE A 456 -12.75 6.70 12.17
N VAL A 457 -12.27 7.54 11.24
CA VAL A 457 -12.13 7.18 9.82
C VAL A 457 -11.06 6.09 9.64
N TYR A 458 -9.99 6.09 10.45
CA TYR A 458 -9.01 5.00 10.51
C TYR A 458 -9.66 3.67 10.93
N TRP A 459 -10.54 3.69 11.92
CA TRP A 459 -11.31 2.50 12.30
C TRP A 459 -12.19 1.99 11.15
N VAL A 460 -12.90 2.87 10.44
CA VAL A 460 -13.69 2.49 9.26
C VAL A 460 -12.79 1.88 8.18
N TRP A 461 -11.63 2.48 7.89
CA TRP A 461 -10.74 2.04 6.80
C TRP A 461 -10.04 0.69 7.08
N ASP A 462 -9.45 0.51 8.27
CA ASP A 462 -8.78 -0.76 8.65
C ASP A 462 -9.79 -1.91 8.71
N THR A 463 -10.99 -1.65 9.24
CA THR A 463 -12.05 -2.67 9.33
C THR A 463 -12.70 -2.95 7.98
N CYS A 464 -12.89 -1.95 7.11
CA CYS A 464 -13.33 -2.12 5.72
C CYS A 464 -12.36 -3.03 4.95
N ASN A 465 -11.07 -2.68 4.92
CA ASN A 465 -10.08 -3.53 4.25
C ASN A 465 -9.95 -4.92 4.92
N SER A 466 -10.09 -5.02 6.24
CA SER A 466 -10.16 -6.31 6.94
C SER A 466 -11.35 -7.15 6.49
N GLN A 467 -12.55 -6.58 6.38
CA GLN A 467 -13.77 -7.32 6.00
C GLN A 467 -13.64 -7.93 4.60
N LYS A 468 -13.21 -7.15 3.60
CA LYS A 468 -12.94 -7.66 2.22
C LYS A 468 -11.98 -8.84 2.21
N ASN A 469 -10.83 -8.66 2.86
CA ASN A 469 -9.76 -9.66 2.83
C ASN A 469 -10.13 -10.90 3.65
N ARG A 470 -10.68 -10.73 4.85
CA ARG A 470 -11.09 -11.85 5.72
C ARG A 470 -12.30 -12.59 5.18
N PHE A 471 -13.22 -11.92 4.47
CA PHE A 471 -14.28 -12.58 3.70
C PHE A 471 -13.70 -13.56 2.67
N ARG A 472 -12.80 -13.09 1.80
CA ARG A 472 -12.13 -13.97 0.83
C ARG A 472 -11.27 -15.03 1.52
N ALA A 473 -10.70 -14.72 2.68
CA ALA A 473 -9.94 -15.67 3.48
C ALA A 473 -10.81 -16.83 4.00
N MET A 474 -12.01 -16.52 4.48
CA MET A 474 -13.00 -17.51 4.95
C MET A 474 -13.56 -18.35 3.80
N GLU A 475 -13.90 -17.74 2.65
CA GLU A 475 -14.42 -18.49 1.49
C GLU A 475 -13.48 -19.60 0.99
N ARG A 476 -12.16 -19.43 1.16
CA ARG A 476 -11.16 -20.42 0.75
C ARG A 476 -10.57 -21.21 1.93
N GLY A 477 -11.19 -21.15 3.12
CA GLY A 477 -10.77 -21.92 4.30
C GLY A 477 -9.42 -21.53 4.94
N HIS A 478 -8.83 -20.40 4.55
CA HIS A 478 -7.45 -20.00 4.90
C HIS A 478 -7.37 -18.72 5.76
N LEU A 479 -8.38 -18.41 6.58
CA LEU A 479 -8.33 -17.28 7.50
C LEU A 479 -7.33 -17.53 8.64
N VAL A 480 -6.16 -16.88 8.57
CA VAL A 480 -5.16 -16.89 9.65
C VAL A 480 -5.37 -15.70 10.59
N PRO A 481 -5.78 -15.90 11.87
CA PRO A 481 -5.93 -14.82 12.82
C PRO A 481 -4.55 -14.36 13.34
N ARG A 482 -4.16 -13.12 13.02
CA ARG A 482 -2.92 -12.49 13.52
C ARG A 482 -3.19 -11.56 14.69
N LYS A 483 -2.22 -11.42 15.59
CA LYS A 483 -2.27 -10.54 16.79
C LYS A 483 -1.49 -9.23 16.58
N SER A 484 -1.48 -8.70 15.36
CA SER A 484 -0.85 -7.43 14.99
C SER A 484 -1.63 -6.23 15.56
N PHE A 485 -0.93 -5.23 16.09
CA PHE A 485 -1.57 -4.06 16.69
C PHE A 485 -1.92 -3.01 15.62
N PRO A 486 -3.08 -2.33 15.70
CA PRO A 486 -4.23 -2.62 16.56
C PRO A 486 -5.13 -3.72 15.96
N GLN A 487 -5.72 -4.57 16.81
CA GLN A 487 -6.86 -5.41 16.43
C GLN A 487 -8.15 -4.64 16.75
N LEU A 488 -8.84 -4.18 15.72
CA LEU A 488 -10.02 -3.34 15.85
C LEU A 488 -11.32 -4.18 15.85
N PRO A 489 -12.38 -3.74 16.54
CA PRO A 489 -13.67 -4.41 16.46
C PRO A 489 -14.25 -4.30 15.04
N TYR A 490 -15.14 -5.22 14.66
CA TYR A 490 -15.83 -5.26 13.36
C TYR A 490 -14.96 -5.60 12.12
N GLN A 491 -13.74 -6.13 12.32
CA GLN A 491 -12.87 -6.58 11.22
C GLN A 491 -13.37 -7.81 10.43
N THR A 492 -14.31 -8.60 10.97
CA THR A 492 -14.83 -9.83 10.33
C THR A 492 -16.34 -9.89 10.51
N ILE A 493 -17.06 -10.18 9.42
CA ILE A 493 -18.52 -10.41 9.44
C ILE A 493 -18.75 -11.92 9.47
N GLN A 494 -19.60 -12.39 10.38
CA GLN A 494 -20.02 -13.79 10.43
C GLN A 494 -21.26 -13.97 9.54
N ASN A 495 -21.28 -15.03 8.72
CA ASN A 495 -22.35 -15.32 7.75
C ASN A 495 -22.76 -14.10 6.87
N PRO A 496 -21.80 -13.41 6.22
CA PRO A 496 -22.10 -12.19 5.46
C PRO A 496 -23.01 -12.45 4.25
N ARG A 497 -23.88 -11.49 3.93
CA ARG A 497 -24.57 -11.46 2.63
C ARG A 497 -23.53 -11.43 1.51
N LYS A 498 -23.69 -12.33 0.54
CA LYS A 498 -22.80 -12.46 -0.61
C LYS A 498 -23.57 -12.83 -1.87
N ILE A 499 -23.06 -12.38 -3.01
CA ILE A 499 -23.62 -12.65 -4.33
C ILE A 499 -22.71 -13.65 -5.05
N PRO A 500 -23.18 -14.86 -5.41
CA PRO A 500 -22.35 -15.83 -6.14
C PRO A 500 -22.07 -15.31 -7.56
N THR A 501 -20.87 -15.60 -8.10
CA THR A 501 -20.51 -15.24 -9.48
C THR A 501 -20.28 -16.48 -10.33
N GLN A 502 -20.39 -16.33 -11.65
CA GLN A 502 -20.09 -17.41 -12.61
C GLN A 502 -18.60 -17.85 -12.56
N THR A 503 -17.72 -17.06 -11.95
CA THR A 503 -16.29 -17.39 -11.79
C THR A 503 -15.98 -18.25 -10.54
N GLY A 504 -16.99 -18.69 -9.80
CA GLY A 504 -16.85 -19.50 -8.58
C GLY A 504 -16.50 -18.70 -7.31
N ASP A 505 -15.90 -17.51 -7.42
CA ASP A 505 -15.80 -16.53 -6.33
C ASP A 505 -17.19 -15.92 -6.01
N SER A 506 -17.42 -15.42 -4.79
CA SER A 506 -18.57 -14.54 -4.47
C SER A 506 -18.17 -13.05 -4.36
N LEU A 507 -19.13 -12.13 -4.46
CA LEU A 507 -18.99 -10.71 -4.08
C LEU A 507 -19.52 -10.48 -2.65
N LEU A 508 -18.86 -9.61 -1.87
CA LEU A 508 -19.31 -9.24 -0.52
C LEU A 508 -20.34 -8.11 -0.60
N ALA A 509 -21.56 -8.35 -0.15
CA ALA A 509 -22.68 -7.40 -0.14
C ALA A 509 -23.11 -7.03 1.29
N ASP A 510 -22.15 -7.00 2.21
CA ASP A 510 -22.39 -6.79 3.64
C ASP A 510 -21.32 -5.94 4.33
N GLY A 511 -21.66 -5.47 5.54
CA GLY A 511 -20.85 -4.53 6.32
C GLY A 511 -20.52 -3.28 5.51
N TRP A 512 -19.27 -2.85 5.53
CA TRP A 512 -18.85 -1.64 4.81
C TRP A 512 -19.07 -1.72 3.30
N TYR A 513 -18.88 -2.90 2.70
CA TYR A 513 -19.13 -3.15 1.27
C TYR A 513 -20.61 -3.36 0.94
N GLY A 514 -21.48 -3.47 1.95
CA GLY A 514 -22.94 -3.36 1.80
C GLY A 514 -23.45 -1.92 1.91
N MET A 515 -22.64 -0.97 2.37
CA MET A 515 -23.02 0.45 2.51
C MET A 515 -22.61 1.28 1.28
N ALA A 516 -21.37 1.13 0.81
CA ALA A 516 -20.91 1.67 -0.47
C ALA A 516 -19.75 0.82 -1.03
N ARG A 517 -19.61 0.79 -2.36
CA ARG A 517 -18.71 -0.15 -3.05
C ARG A 517 -17.22 0.15 -2.82
N LYS A 518 -16.87 1.40 -2.46
CA LYS A 518 -15.51 1.93 -2.28
C LYS A 518 -15.35 2.82 -1.03
N VAL A 519 -16.03 2.53 0.09
CA VAL A 519 -15.88 3.27 1.37
C VAL A 519 -14.41 3.55 1.73
N HIS A 520 -13.55 2.53 1.62
CA HIS A 520 -12.11 2.66 1.88
C HIS A 520 -11.42 3.76 1.05
N TYR A 521 -11.80 4.00 -0.20
CA TYR A 521 -11.24 5.08 -1.02
C TYR A 521 -11.63 6.47 -0.50
N THR A 522 -12.85 6.62 0.02
CA THR A 522 -13.30 7.84 0.72
C THR A 522 -12.47 8.10 1.98
N CYS A 523 -12.17 7.03 2.74
CA CYS A 523 -11.34 7.15 3.93
C CYS A 523 -9.89 7.53 3.59
N ASP A 524 -9.28 6.92 2.56
CA ASP A 524 -7.94 7.31 2.09
C ASP A 524 -7.89 8.77 1.64
N LEU A 525 -8.90 9.24 0.89
CA LEU A 525 -9.01 10.65 0.50
C LEU A 525 -9.18 11.58 1.71
N TYR A 526 -9.96 11.17 2.71
CA TYR A 526 -10.09 11.92 3.97
C TYR A 526 -8.75 12.02 4.71
N PHE A 527 -7.95 10.96 4.74
CA PHE A 527 -6.60 11.02 5.34
C PHE A 527 -5.70 12.00 4.59
N ALA A 528 -5.67 11.92 3.26
CA ALA A 528 -4.90 12.83 2.42
C ALA A 528 -5.29 14.29 2.69
N LEU A 529 -6.59 14.61 2.61
CA LEU A 529 -7.12 15.95 2.90
C LEU A 529 -6.71 16.46 4.29
N ASN A 530 -6.69 15.60 5.31
CA ASN A 530 -6.26 15.99 6.66
C ASN A 530 -4.76 16.29 6.76
N TRP A 531 -3.90 15.64 5.97
CA TRP A 531 -2.47 15.94 5.92
C TRP A 531 -2.19 17.31 5.28
N GLY A 532 -3.04 17.77 4.36
CA GLY A 532 -3.03 19.15 3.88
C GLY A 532 -3.61 20.12 4.92
N LEU A 533 -4.84 19.86 5.37
CA LEU A 533 -5.62 20.76 6.23
C LEU A 533 -4.93 21.12 7.55
N ILE A 534 -4.18 20.20 8.16
CA ILE A 534 -3.45 20.47 9.40
C ILE A 534 -2.38 21.56 9.24
N THR A 535 -1.92 21.83 8.01
CA THR A 535 -0.96 22.91 7.72
C THR A 535 -1.62 24.25 7.33
N GLY A 536 -2.95 24.30 7.25
CA GLY A 536 -3.67 25.46 6.72
C GLY A 536 -3.51 25.62 5.21
N PHE A 537 -3.57 26.87 4.72
CA PHE A 537 -3.63 27.20 3.28
C PHE A 537 -2.53 28.17 2.81
N ALA A 538 -1.55 28.49 3.66
CA ALA A 538 -0.49 29.47 3.33
C ALA A 538 0.54 28.92 2.33
N SER A 539 0.67 27.59 2.23
CA SER A 539 1.52 26.89 1.24
C SER A 539 0.70 25.94 0.37
N PRO A 540 0.92 25.89 -0.96
CA PRO A 540 0.31 24.89 -1.84
C PRO A 540 0.95 23.49 -1.74
N PHE A 541 2.17 23.35 -1.21
CA PHE A 541 2.89 22.06 -1.28
C PHE A 541 2.30 20.95 -0.40
N PRO A 542 1.83 21.21 0.84
CA PRO A 542 1.05 20.24 1.61
C PRO A 542 -0.22 19.76 0.89
N TRP A 543 -0.76 20.56 -0.04
CA TRP A 543 -1.95 20.24 -0.83
C TRP A 543 -1.68 19.44 -2.10
N PHE A 544 -0.42 19.25 -2.50
CA PHE A 544 -0.06 18.43 -3.66
C PHE A 544 -0.56 16.99 -3.51
N TYR A 545 -0.27 16.34 -2.38
CA TYR A 545 -0.71 14.96 -2.13
C TYR A 545 -2.24 14.82 -2.13
N PRO A 546 -3.04 15.63 -1.40
CA PRO A 546 -4.49 15.62 -1.49
C PRO A 546 -5.03 15.70 -2.93
N VAL A 547 -4.54 16.65 -3.73
CA VAL A 547 -5.03 16.88 -5.11
C VAL A 547 -4.62 15.73 -6.03
N PHE A 548 -3.37 15.29 -5.96
CA PHE A 548 -2.86 14.14 -6.72
C PHE A 548 -3.63 12.87 -6.37
N PHE A 549 -3.84 12.61 -5.08
CA PHE A 549 -4.53 11.41 -4.59
C PHE A 549 -6.01 11.41 -4.99
N ALA A 550 -6.69 12.56 -4.94
CA ALA A 550 -8.07 12.69 -5.41
C ALA A 550 -8.22 12.30 -6.90
N GLY A 551 -7.33 12.79 -7.78
CA GLY A 551 -7.33 12.41 -9.19
C GLY A 551 -7.03 10.91 -9.39
N MET A 552 -6.00 10.40 -8.70
CA MET A 552 -5.60 8.99 -8.77
C MET A 552 -6.71 8.04 -8.29
N ILE A 553 -7.38 8.35 -7.17
CA ILE A 553 -8.37 7.45 -6.57
C ILE A 553 -9.66 7.39 -7.38
N VAL A 554 -10.07 8.50 -8.02
CA VAL A 554 -11.20 8.53 -8.97
C VAL A 554 -10.89 7.69 -10.21
N HIS A 555 -9.71 7.87 -10.82
CA HIS A 555 -9.28 7.06 -11.96
C HIS A 555 -9.19 5.56 -11.59
N ARG A 556 -8.63 5.24 -10.41
CA ARG A 556 -8.55 3.88 -9.86
C ARG A 556 -9.93 3.25 -9.66
N ALA A 557 -10.91 4.03 -9.19
CA ALA A 557 -12.29 3.56 -9.01
C ALA A 557 -12.96 3.25 -10.35
N ALA A 558 -12.90 4.16 -11.33
CA ALA A 558 -13.47 3.96 -12.65
C ALA A 558 -12.93 2.69 -13.34
N ARG A 559 -11.59 2.53 -13.34
CA ARG A 559 -10.90 1.36 -13.91
C ARG A 559 -11.30 0.05 -13.23
N ASP A 560 -11.47 0.05 -11.91
CA ASP A 560 -11.86 -1.14 -11.15
C ASP A 560 -13.32 -1.53 -11.39
N ILE A 561 -14.23 -0.55 -11.50
CA ILE A 561 -15.64 -0.80 -11.84
C ILE A 561 -15.77 -1.40 -13.24
N ALA A 562 -15.07 -0.85 -14.23
CA ALA A 562 -15.09 -1.37 -15.60
C ALA A 562 -14.68 -2.85 -15.65
N ARG A 563 -13.56 -3.20 -14.99
CA ARG A 563 -13.08 -4.58 -14.88
C ARG A 563 -14.01 -5.50 -14.09
N CYS A 564 -14.68 -4.99 -13.06
CA CYS A 564 -15.64 -5.78 -12.28
C CYS A 564 -16.94 -6.06 -13.07
N ARG A 565 -17.42 -5.09 -13.86
CA ARG A 565 -18.52 -5.28 -14.81
C ARG A 565 -18.17 -6.34 -15.85
N GLU A 566 -17.00 -6.21 -16.47
CA GLU A 566 -16.48 -7.16 -17.46
C GLU A 566 -16.29 -8.58 -16.88
N LYS A 567 -15.72 -8.71 -15.68
CA LYS A 567 -15.42 -10.02 -15.07
C LYS A 567 -16.67 -10.74 -14.52
N TYR A 568 -17.59 -10.02 -13.88
CA TYR A 568 -18.69 -10.64 -13.12
C TYR A 568 -20.07 -10.45 -13.76
N GLY A 569 -20.21 -9.58 -14.77
CA GLY A 569 -21.43 -9.42 -15.57
C GLY A 569 -22.69 -9.23 -14.71
N PRO A 570 -23.73 -10.08 -14.88
CA PRO A 570 -24.99 -9.98 -14.12
C PRO A 570 -24.83 -9.99 -12.59
N ALA A 571 -23.81 -10.67 -12.06
CA ALA A 571 -23.55 -10.67 -10.62
C ALA A 571 -23.01 -9.33 -10.12
N TRP A 572 -22.32 -8.56 -10.98
CA TRP A 572 -21.97 -7.18 -10.67
C TRP A 572 -23.18 -6.26 -10.75
N GLU A 573 -24.03 -6.39 -11.78
CA GLU A 573 -25.26 -5.58 -11.88
C GLU A 573 -26.16 -5.75 -10.65
N GLU A 574 -26.30 -6.97 -10.14
CA GLU A 574 -27.01 -7.24 -8.89
C GLU A 574 -26.33 -6.58 -7.68
N TYR A 575 -24.99 -6.58 -7.64
CA TYR A 575 -24.24 -5.85 -6.61
C TYR A 575 -24.42 -4.33 -6.71
N GLU A 576 -24.52 -3.75 -7.91
CA GLU A 576 -24.83 -2.32 -8.10
C GLU A 576 -26.27 -1.98 -7.67
N LYS A 577 -27.24 -2.90 -7.83
CA LYS A 577 -28.62 -2.73 -7.33
C LYS A 577 -28.68 -2.78 -5.81
N GLN A 578 -27.98 -3.74 -5.18
CA GLN A 578 -27.97 -3.87 -3.72
C GLN A 578 -27.14 -2.79 -3.02
N VAL A 579 -26.08 -2.29 -3.67
CA VAL A 579 -25.15 -1.29 -3.12
C VAL A 579 -24.97 -0.14 -4.12
N PRO A 580 -25.97 0.75 -4.27
CA PRO A 580 -25.95 1.78 -5.30
C PRO A 580 -24.81 2.79 -5.12
N TYR A 581 -24.51 3.17 -3.88
CA TYR A 581 -23.48 4.15 -3.56
C TYR A 581 -22.06 3.64 -3.87
N LEU A 582 -21.25 4.49 -4.47
CA LEU A 582 -19.88 4.18 -4.83
C LEU A 582 -18.90 4.52 -3.71
N PHE A 583 -18.91 5.75 -3.21
CA PHE A 583 -17.91 6.30 -2.29
C PHE A 583 -18.49 6.61 -0.90
N ILE A 584 -19.60 7.35 -0.84
CA ILE A 584 -20.18 7.86 0.40
C ILE A 584 -21.60 7.28 0.51
N PRO A 585 -21.87 6.42 1.52
CA PRO A 585 -23.21 5.88 1.75
C PRO A 585 -24.26 6.99 1.81
N TYR A 586 -25.38 6.80 1.10
CA TYR A 586 -26.48 7.76 1.02
C TYR A 586 -26.18 9.09 0.29
N VAL A 587 -25.05 9.21 -0.40
CA VAL A 587 -24.68 10.43 -1.15
C VAL A 587 -24.23 10.13 -2.58
N ILE A 588 -23.14 9.36 -2.77
CA ILE A 588 -22.50 9.13 -4.08
C ILE A 588 -21.79 7.77 -4.15
#